data_AF-A0A953G096-F1
#
_entry.id   AF-A0A953G096-F1
#
_cell.length_a   1.000
_cell.length_b   1.000
_cell.length_c   1.000
_cell.angle_alpha   90.00
_cell.angle_beta   90.00
_cell.angle_gamma   90.00
#
_symmetry.space_group_name_H-M   'P 1'
#
loop_
_entity.id
_entity.type
_entity.pdbx_description
1 polymer ?
#
loop_
_entity_poly.entity_id
_entity_poly.type
_entity_poly.pdbx_seq_one_letter_code
_entity_poly.pdbx_strand_id
1 'polypeptide(L)'
;METIPPSWEQARSKLLREMRSAITSGEPAAVNLSIPKHTATAYCLRQLAYDPSLKGRFLPVVFNDGAKPSPFPTGILEDGHAASEPGAVLRVGLMSFRHPELDYLVDLYVCRNLEIARLSATAEVEEYAFRRALETLGAPEMNRDIVVEVYHTGLEPMVVGFYRGVTEVLRRRAAAGKARNLVIRPRLFAGEATHENLTPGSPGANPGNYIRCIDWR
;
A
#
# COMPACT_ATOMS: atom_id res chain seq x y z
N MET A 1 -20.34 0.89 9.18
CA MET A 1 -18.99 0.31 9.36
C MET A 1 -19.00 -1.03 8.67
N GLU A 2 -18.53 -1.09 7.43
CA GLU A 2 -18.63 -2.29 6.59
C GLU A 2 -17.61 -3.35 7.01
N THR A 3 -18.07 -4.60 7.15
CA THR A 3 -17.25 -5.75 7.51
C THR A 3 -16.46 -6.24 6.28
N ILE A 4 -15.20 -6.62 6.48
CA ILE A 4 -14.37 -7.23 5.42
C ILE A 4 -15.10 -8.47 4.86
N PRO A 5 -15.25 -8.59 3.52
CA PRO A 5 -15.88 -9.76 2.92
C PRO A 5 -15.15 -11.06 3.30
N PRO A 6 -15.84 -12.16 3.64
CA PRO A 6 -15.20 -13.43 4.03
C PRO A 6 -14.21 -13.98 2.99
N SER A 7 -14.46 -13.71 1.70
CA SER A 7 -13.57 -14.10 0.60
C SER A 7 -12.20 -13.40 0.66
N TRP A 8 -12.11 -12.21 1.26
CA TRP A 8 -10.86 -11.48 1.42
C TRP A 8 -10.02 -12.07 2.54
N GLU A 9 -10.64 -12.54 3.62
CA GLU A 9 -9.94 -13.16 4.74
C GLU A 9 -9.29 -14.49 4.33
N GLN A 10 -9.99 -15.28 3.52
CA GLN A 10 -9.43 -16.50 2.92
C GLN A 10 -8.25 -16.19 2.00
N ALA A 11 -8.38 -15.15 1.15
CA ALA A 11 -7.30 -14.72 0.26
C ALA A 11 -6.06 -14.23 1.03
N ARG A 12 -6.25 -13.43 2.10
CA ARG A 12 -5.19 -12.97 3.00
C ARG A 12 -4.49 -14.13 3.69
N SER A 13 -5.26 -15.04 4.27
CA SER A 13 -4.72 -16.22 4.96
C SER A 13 -3.91 -17.11 4.01
N LYS A 14 -4.42 -17.35 2.80
CA LYS A 14 -3.71 -18.13 1.78
C LYS A 14 -2.39 -17.45 1.38
N LEU A 15 -2.45 -16.17 1.02
CA LEU A 15 -1.27 -15.40 0.59
C LEU A 15 -0.21 -15.29 1.70
N LEU A 16 -0.63 -15.04 2.93
CA LEU A 16 0.29 -14.94 4.06
C LEU A 16 1.03 -16.26 4.33
N ARG A 17 0.34 -17.41 4.22
CA ARG A 17 0.99 -18.73 4.32
C ARG A 17 2.00 -18.94 3.20
N GLU A 18 1.66 -18.59 1.97
CA GLU A 18 2.55 -18.69 0.82
C GLU A 18 3.81 -17.84 1.02
N MET A 19 3.65 -16.58 1.44
CA MET A 19 4.78 -15.70 1.75
C MET A 19 5.65 -16.22 2.89
N ARG A 20 5.07 -16.73 3.97
CA ARG A 20 5.84 -17.34 5.07
C ARG A 20 6.60 -18.58 4.62
N SER A 21 6.00 -19.41 3.78
CA SER A 21 6.65 -20.58 3.19
C SER A 21 7.86 -20.15 2.37
N ALA A 22 7.69 -19.18 1.46
CA ALA A 22 8.75 -18.61 0.64
C ALA A 22 9.93 -18.04 1.45
N ILE A 23 9.66 -17.42 2.60
CA ILE A 23 10.69 -16.86 3.49
C ILE A 23 11.45 -17.95 4.28
N THR A 24 10.82 -19.10 4.51
CA THR A 24 11.32 -20.14 5.43
C THR A 24 11.90 -21.37 4.74
N SER A 25 11.49 -21.67 3.52
CA SER A 25 11.86 -22.89 2.79
C SER A 25 13.34 -23.00 2.37
N GLY A 26 14.14 -21.94 2.52
CA GLY A 26 15.59 -21.94 2.20
C GLY A 26 15.92 -21.98 0.70
N GLU A 27 15.02 -22.49 -0.14
CA GLU A 27 15.06 -22.37 -1.60
C GLU A 27 14.48 -21.03 -2.07
N PRO A 28 14.92 -20.49 -3.23
CA PRO A 28 14.39 -19.26 -3.81
C PRO A 28 12.99 -19.45 -4.41
N ALA A 29 12.03 -19.84 -3.57
CA ALA A 29 10.62 -19.83 -3.90
C ALA A 29 10.13 -18.38 -3.83
N ALA A 30 10.09 -17.70 -4.98
CA ALA A 30 9.53 -16.35 -5.06
C ALA A 30 8.00 -16.41 -5.08
N VAL A 31 7.35 -15.45 -4.41
CA VAL A 31 5.90 -15.30 -4.44
C VAL A 31 5.50 -14.42 -5.60
N ASN A 32 4.56 -14.89 -6.42
CA ASN A 32 4.03 -14.08 -7.51
C ASN A 32 2.98 -13.10 -6.96
N LEU A 33 3.28 -11.81 -7.03
CA LEU A 33 2.39 -10.74 -6.53
C LEU A 33 1.66 -9.99 -7.64
N SER A 34 1.59 -10.49 -8.87
CA SER A 34 0.83 -9.84 -9.96
C SER A 34 -0.67 -10.07 -9.94
N ILE A 35 -1.14 -11.12 -9.24
CA ILE A 35 -2.53 -11.59 -9.28
C ILE A 35 -3.31 -11.34 -7.97
N PRO A 36 -2.70 -11.41 -6.76
CA PRO A 36 -3.48 -11.21 -5.54
C PRO A 36 -4.13 -9.83 -5.54
N LYS A 37 -5.42 -9.74 -5.14
CA LYS A 37 -6.08 -8.44 -4.94
C LYS A 37 -5.21 -7.61 -3.99
N HIS A 38 -4.88 -6.39 -4.37
CA HIS A 38 -4.12 -5.42 -3.55
C HIS A 38 -4.57 -5.35 -2.06
N THR A 39 -5.84 -5.66 -1.78
CA THR A 39 -6.44 -5.79 -0.43
C THR A 39 -5.81 -6.88 0.44
N ALA A 40 -5.27 -7.94 -0.17
CA ALA A 40 -4.53 -9.02 0.47
C ALA A 40 -3.02 -8.73 0.50
N THR A 41 -2.45 -8.19 -0.58
CA THR A 41 -1.01 -7.90 -0.68
C THR A 41 -0.56 -6.92 0.41
N ALA A 42 -1.20 -5.75 0.49
CA ALA A 42 -0.85 -4.72 1.48
C ALA A 42 -0.96 -5.24 2.92
N TYR A 43 -2.01 -6.02 3.18
CA TYR A 43 -2.23 -6.69 4.46
C TYR A 43 -1.03 -7.56 4.84
N CYS A 44 -0.68 -8.49 3.95
CA CYS A 44 0.34 -9.49 4.23
C CYS A 44 1.71 -8.82 4.36
N LEU A 45 2.04 -7.86 3.49
CA LEU A 45 3.31 -7.13 3.55
C LEU A 45 3.49 -6.40 4.90
N ARG A 46 2.44 -5.74 5.42
CA ARG A 46 2.51 -5.15 6.76
C ARG A 46 2.72 -6.22 7.84
N GLN A 47 1.95 -7.31 7.82
CA GLN A 47 2.08 -8.37 8.83
C GLN A 47 3.50 -8.93 8.86
N LEU A 48 4.11 -9.16 7.69
CA LEU A 48 5.49 -9.64 7.59
C LEU A 48 6.52 -8.61 8.04
N ALA A 49 6.28 -7.32 7.78
CA ALA A 49 7.18 -6.24 8.21
C ALA A 49 7.29 -6.12 9.74
N TYR A 50 6.19 -6.41 10.46
CA TYR A 50 6.11 -6.35 11.92
C TYR A 50 6.38 -7.69 12.62
N ASP A 51 6.51 -8.80 11.89
CA ASP A 51 6.73 -10.10 12.52
C ASP A 51 8.20 -10.30 12.98
N PRO A 52 8.48 -10.28 14.30
CA PRO A 52 9.85 -10.38 14.81
C PRO A 52 10.52 -11.73 14.51
N SER A 53 9.74 -12.80 14.25
CA SER A 53 10.29 -14.12 13.89
C SER A 53 10.96 -14.12 12.51
N LEU A 54 10.65 -13.13 11.68
CA LEU A 54 11.17 -12.97 10.33
C LEU A 54 12.31 -11.94 10.25
N LYS A 55 12.80 -11.44 11.39
CA LYS A 55 13.88 -10.44 11.45
C LYS A 55 15.11 -10.90 10.68
N GLY A 56 15.62 -10.02 9.82
CA GLY A 56 16.79 -10.30 8.97
C GLY A 56 16.50 -11.20 7.76
N ARG A 57 15.24 -11.60 7.56
CA ARG A 57 14.80 -12.30 6.36
C ARG A 57 14.17 -11.34 5.35
N PHE A 58 13.96 -11.84 4.14
CA PHE A 58 13.37 -11.09 3.05
C PHE A 58 12.39 -11.98 2.31
N LEU A 59 11.30 -11.40 1.82
CA LEU A 59 10.35 -12.05 0.93
C LEU A 59 10.81 -11.87 -0.51
N PRO A 60 11.18 -12.95 -1.23
CA PRO A 60 11.45 -12.87 -2.66
C PRO A 60 10.13 -12.69 -3.42
N VAL A 61 10.07 -11.66 -4.26
CA VAL A 61 8.88 -11.33 -5.07
C VAL A 61 9.20 -11.58 -6.54
N VAL A 62 8.21 -12.05 -7.28
CA VAL A 62 8.23 -12.12 -8.75
C VAL A 62 6.91 -11.59 -9.29
N PHE A 63 6.92 -11.09 -10.51
CA PHE A 63 5.72 -10.68 -11.23
C PHE A 63 5.48 -11.55 -12.48
N ASN A 64 4.32 -11.41 -13.12
CA ASN A 64 3.89 -12.23 -14.27
C ASN A 64 4.81 -12.12 -15.49
N ASP A 65 5.52 -11.01 -15.65
CA ASP A 65 6.54 -10.81 -16.69
C ASP A 65 7.89 -11.46 -16.31
N GLY A 66 7.96 -12.17 -15.18
CA GLY A 66 9.18 -12.77 -14.64
C GLY A 66 10.11 -11.78 -13.95
N ALA A 67 9.75 -10.50 -13.88
CA ALA A 67 10.59 -9.48 -13.25
C ALA A 67 10.65 -9.71 -11.74
N LYS A 68 11.85 -9.52 -11.18
CA LYS A 68 12.15 -9.74 -9.76
C LYS A 68 12.64 -8.42 -9.16
N PRO A 69 11.79 -7.69 -8.40
CA PRO A 69 12.25 -6.49 -7.70
C PRO A 69 13.20 -6.87 -6.55
N SER A 70 13.73 -5.85 -5.87
CA SER A 70 14.43 -6.07 -4.61
C SER A 70 13.51 -6.80 -3.61
N PRO A 71 14.01 -7.81 -2.88
CA PRO A 71 13.21 -8.54 -1.90
C PRO A 71 12.57 -7.60 -0.85
N PHE A 72 11.34 -7.91 -0.42
CA PHE A 72 10.65 -7.11 0.58
C PHE A 72 11.19 -7.42 2.00
N PRO A 73 11.57 -6.41 2.80
CA PRO A 73 12.16 -6.63 4.11
C PRO A 73 11.11 -7.08 5.15
N THR A 74 11.45 -8.06 5.99
CA THR A 74 10.53 -8.63 6.99
C THR A 74 11.08 -8.53 8.41
N GLY A 75 10.20 -8.39 9.40
CA GLY A 75 10.55 -8.29 10.82
C GLY A 75 11.48 -7.12 11.17
N ILE A 76 11.39 -6.02 10.41
CA ILE A 76 12.23 -4.83 10.61
C ILE A 76 11.52 -3.71 11.36
N LEU A 77 10.20 -3.83 11.57
CA LEU A 77 9.40 -2.91 12.36
C LEU A 77 9.02 -3.55 13.69
N GLU A 78 8.88 -2.71 14.71
CA GLU A 78 8.43 -3.10 16.03
C GLU A 78 7.04 -2.54 16.30
N ASP A 79 6.23 -3.30 17.04
CA ASP A 79 4.91 -2.85 17.48
C ASP A 79 5.01 -1.56 18.29
N GLY A 80 3.99 -0.71 18.15
CA GLY A 80 3.93 0.58 18.80
C GLY A 80 2.56 0.98 19.27
N HIS A 81 2.55 1.90 20.22
CA HIS A 81 1.33 2.55 20.67
C HIS A 81 0.76 3.39 19.52
N ALA A 82 -0.54 3.27 19.31
CA ALA A 82 -1.27 4.13 18.41
C ALA A 82 -1.12 5.60 18.86
N ALA A 83 -0.99 6.53 17.91
CA ALA A 83 -1.01 7.95 18.22
C ALA A 83 -2.31 8.30 18.94
N SER A 84 -2.21 9.10 20.01
CA SER A 84 -3.30 9.39 20.95
C SER A 84 -4.41 10.24 20.34
N GLU A 85 -4.12 11.06 19.33
CA GLU A 85 -5.09 11.85 18.60
C GLU A 85 -4.80 11.88 17.08
N PRO A 86 -5.84 12.01 16.23
CA PRO A 86 -5.62 12.14 14.80
C PRO A 86 -4.99 13.50 14.50
N GLY A 87 -3.70 13.48 14.14
CA GLY A 87 -3.02 14.63 13.56
C GLY A 87 -3.58 15.01 12.19
N ALA A 88 -2.84 15.82 11.43
CA ALA A 88 -3.24 16.20 10.06
C ALA A 88 -3.49 14.94 9.20
N VAL A 89 -4.47 15.00 8.30
CA VAL A 89 -4.75 13.88 7.38
C VAL A 89 -4.23 14.25 5.99
N LEU A 90 -3.42 13.37 5.42
CA LEU A 90 -2.99 13.44 4.02
C LEU A 90 -3.58 12.24 3.27
N ARG A 91 -4.41 12.49 2.27
CA ARG A 91 -5.00 11.46 1.41
C ARG A 91 -4.13 11.27 0.18
N VAL A 92 -3.67 10.03 -0.03
CA VAL A 92 -2.73 9.69 -1.09
C VAL A 92 -3.30 8.59 -1.96
N GLY A 93 -3.35 8.82 -3.27
CA GLY A 93 -3.54 7.76 -4.25
C GLY A 93 -2.20 7.18 -4.70
N LEU A 94 -2.16 5.91 -5.14
CA LEU A 94 -0.91 5.34 -5.64
C LEU A 94 -0.57 5.84 -7.05
N MET A 95 -1.53 5.85 -7.97
CA MET A 95 -1.31 6.21 -9.38
C MET A 95 -2.46 7.07 -9.91
N SER A 96 -2.13 8.24 -10.48
CA SER A 96 -3.11 9.14 -11.10
C SER A 96 -3.84 8.48 -12.27
N PHE A 97 -5.04 8.95 -12.63
CA PHE A 97 -5.79 8.49 -13.83
C PHE A 97 -6.11 6.99 -13.89
N ARG A 98 -5.82 6.20 -12.83
CA ARG A 98 -6.21 4.78 -12.77
C ARG A 98 -7.69 4.62 -12.43
N HIS A 99 -8.18 5.47 -11.53
CA HIS A 99 -9.58 5.61 -11.12
C HIS A 99 -9.84 7.11 -10.98
N PRO A 100 -10.27 7.81 -12.05
CA PRO A 100 -10.48 9.26 -12.05
C PRO A 100 -11.39 9.76 -10.92
N GLU A 101 -12.28 8.92 -10.41
CA GLU A 101 -13.11 9.21 -9.25
C GLU A 101 -12.32 9.50 -7.97
N LEU A 102 -11.11 8.93 -7.83
CA LEU A 102 -10.24 9.21 -6.70
C LEU A 102 -9.53 10.56 -6.83
N ASP A 103 -9.43 11.14 -8.02
CA ASP A 103 -8.75 12.42 -8.24
C ASP A 103 -9.39 13.55 -7.42
N TYR A 104 -10.68 13.42 -7.06
CA TYR A 104 -11.39 14.35 -6.19
C TYR A 104 -11.23 14.06 -4.69
N LEU A 105 -10.74 12.87 -4.33
CA LEU A 105 -10.66 12.40 -2.93
C LEU A 105 -9.24 12.46 -2.37
N VAL A 106 -8.22 12.39 -3.23
CA VAL A 106 -6.81 12.37 -2.81
C VAL A 106 -6.20 13.76 -2.95
N ASP A 107 -5.33 14.10 -2.00
CA ASP A 107 -4.57 15.36 -2.02
C ASP A 107 -3.39 15.28 -3.00
N LEU A 108 -2.83 14.07 -3.17
CA LEU A 108 -1.75 13.81 -4.12
C LEU A 108 -1.67 12.34 -4.55
N TYR A 109 -0.92 12.11 -5.62
CA TYR A 109 -0.55 10.77 -6.07
C TYR A 109 0.94 10.49 -5.84
N VAL A 110 1.27 9.26 -5.43
CA VAL A 110 2.67 8.80 -5.30
C VAL A 110 3.37 8.88 -6.65
N CYS A 111 2.70 8.38 -7.70
CA CYS A 111 3.20 8.37 -9.07
C CYS A 111 2.15 8.90 -10.06
N ARG A 112 2.60 9.53 -11.14
CA ARG A 112 1.74 9.88 -12.28
C ARG A 112 1.70 8.73 -13.28
N ASN A 113 0.56 8.53 -13.93
CA ASN A 113 0.39 7.52 -14.98
C ASN A 113 1.44 7.65 -16.09
N LEU A 114 1.75 8.88 -16.51
CA LEU A 114 2.74 9.15 -17.57
C LEU A 114 4.17 8.71 -17.18
N GLU A 115 4.51 8.73 -15.89
CA GLU A 115 5.83 8.30 -15.41
C GLU A 115 5.94 6.79 -15.46
N ILE A 116 4.88 6.09 -15.04
CA ILE A 116 4.82 4.62 -15.03
C ILE A 116 4.73 4.07 -16.46
N ALA A 117 4.00 4.73 -17.36
CA ALA A 117 3.83 4.29 -18.75
C ALA A 117 5.13 4.21 -19.55
N ARG A 118 6.22 4.84 -19.06
CA ARG A 118 7.55 4.79 -19.68
C ARG A 118 8.40 3.62 -19.20
N LEU A 119 7.96 2.90 -18.17
CA LEU A 119 8.66 1.78 -17.57
C LEU A 119 8.23 0.49 -18.25
N SER A 120 9.20 -0.38 -18.52
CA SER A 120 9.01 -1.56 -19.36
C SER A 120 8.77 -2.83 -18.56
N ALA A 121 9.44 -2.96 -17.40
CA ALA A 121 9.29 -4.11 -16.51
C ALA A 121 8.51 -3.73 -15.24
N THR A 122 7.70 -4.65 -14.73
CA THR A 122 6.93 -4.43 -13.50
C THR A 122 7.81 -4.21 -12.27
N ALA A 123 9.02 -4.77 -12.24
CA ALA A 123 10.02 -4.47 -11.20
C ALA A 123 10.52 -3.02 -11.28
N GLU A 124 10.56 -2.40 -12.46
CA GLU A 124 10.88 -0.96 -12.58
C GLU A 124 9.75 -0.10 -12.01
N VAL A 125 8.50 -0.49 -12.26
CA VAL A 125 7.32 0.18 -11.69
C VAL A 125 7.34 0.09 -10.16
N GLU A 126 7.62 -1.09 -9.62
CA GLU A 126 7.77 -1.32 -8.18
C GLU A 126 8.87 -0.45 -7.59
N GLU A 127 10.05 -0.46 -8.19
CA GLU A 127 11.20 0.31 -7.72
C GLU A 127 10.95 1.82 -7.81
N TYR A 128 10.27 2.28 -8.86
CA TYR A 128 9.84 3.67 -8.98
C TYR A 128 8.88 4.06 -7.86
N ALA A 129 7.86 3.23 -7.58
CA ALA A 129 6.93 3.44 -6.49
C ALA A 129 7.62 3.48 -5.12
N PHE A 130 8.61 2.60 -4.92
CA PHE A 130 9.45 2.59 -3.72
C PHE A 130 10.17 3.92 -3.50
N ARG A 131 10.88 4.42 -4.51
CA ARG A 131 11.61 5.71 -4.39
C ARG A 131 10.65 6.86 -4.13
N ARG A 132 9.53 6.91 -4.85
CA ARG A 132 8.50 7.95 -4.66
C ARG A 132 7.87 7.91 -3.27
N ALA A 133 7.68 6.72 -2.70
CA ALA A 133 7.24 6.57 -1.32
C ALA A 133 8.30 7.07 -0.32
N LEU A 134 9.59 6.79 -0.53
CA LEU A 134 10.67 7.34 0.29
C LEU A 134 10.69 8.87 0.27
N GLU A 135 10.56 9.47 -0.92
CA GLU A 135 10.54 10.93 -1.09
C GLU A 135 9.33 11.55 -0.39
N THR A 136 8.13 11.00 -0.64
CA THR A 136 6.87 11.55 -0.11
C THR A 136 6.80 11.42 1.41
N LEU A 137 7.10 10.23 1.95
CA LEU A 137 6.96 9.94 3.38
C LEU A 137 8.20 10.35 4.20
N GLY A 138 9.34 10.56 3.54
CA GLY A 138 10.57 11.06 4.14
C GLY A 138 10.63 12.59 4.23
N ALA A 139 9.68 13.31 3.63
CA ALA A 139 9.63 14.76 3.61
C ALA A 139 9.56 15.35 5.04
N PRO A 140 10.17 16.53 5.30
CA PRO A 140 10.18 17.15 6.63
C PRO A 140 8.79 17.35 7.26
N GLU A 141 7.77 17.60 6.43
CA GLU A 141 6.37 17.78 6.81
C GLU A 141 5.81 16.54 7.50
N MET A 142 6.33 15.35 7.17
CA MET A 142 5.95 14.06 7.76
C MET A 142 6.53 13.85 9.16
N ASN A 143 7.28 14.80 9.72
CA ASN A 143 7.75 14.74 11.11
C ASN A 143 6.70 15.23 12.13
N ARG A 144 5.56 15.73 11.66
CA ARG A 144 4.42 16.13 12.50
C ARG A 144 3.50 14.94 12.74
N ASP A 145 2.52 15.13 13.61
CA ASP A 145 1.45 14.16 13.80
C ASP A 145 0.60 14.13 12.53
N ILE A 146 0.73 13.05 11.76
CA ILE A 146 0.10 12.91 10.45
C ILE A 146 -0.40 11.48 10.23
N VAL A 147 -1.62 11.39 9.72
CA VAL A 147 -2.22 10.16 9.22
C VAL A 147 -2.23 10.23 7.69
N VAL A 148 -1.51 9.31 7.06
CA VAL A 148 -1.54 9.14 5.61
C VAL A 148 -2.58 8.09 5.27
N GLU A 149 -3.69 8.52 4.69
CA GLU A 149 -4.73 7.64 4.19
C GLU A 149 -4.42 7.24 2.75
N VAL A 150 -4.14 5.97 2.52
CA VAL A 150 -3.63 5.47 1.24
C VAL A 150 -4.77 4.79 0.48
N TYR A 151 -5.20 5.37 -0.63
CA TYR A 151 -6.27 4.84 -1.48
C TYR A 151 -5.70 3.88 -2.53
N HIS A 152 -6.08 2.61 -2.43
CA HIS A 152 -5.56 1.56 -3.30
C HIS A 152 -6.40 1.38 -4.57
N THR A 153 -5.73 1.28 -5.73
CA THR A 153 -6.37 1.25 -7.06
C THR A 153 -6.01 0.03 -7.93
N GLY A 154 -5.37 -0.99 -7.34
CA GLY A 154 -5.14 -2.28 -8.01
C GLY A 154 -4.05 -2.30 -9.07
N LEU A 155 -2.89 -1.68 -8.82
CA LEU A 155 -1.64 -1.97 -9.53
C LEU A 155 -0.64 -2.57 -8.54
N GLU A 156 -0.49 -3.88 -8.56
CA GLU A 156 0.26 -4.63 -7.55
C GLU A 156 1.74 -4.21 -7.41
N PRO A 157 2.54 -3.98 -8.48
CA PRO A 157 3.91 -3.48 -8.31
C PRO A 157 3.97 -2.14 -7.57
N MET A 158 3.00 -1.25 -7.80
CA MET A 158 2.90 0.01 -7.04
C MET A 158 2.63 -0.23 -5.55
N VAL A 159 1.77 -1.20 -5.23
CA VAL A 159 1.48 -1.57 -3.83
C VAL A 159 2.74 -2.15 -3.18
N VAL A 160 3.42 -3.10 -3.82
CA VAL A 160 4.65 -3.69 -3.27
C VAL A 160 5.71 -2.61 -3.01
N GLY A 161 5.97 -1.75 -4.00
CA GLY A 161 6.98 -0.69 -3.89
C GLY A 161 6.62 0.35 -2.84
N PHE A 162 5.37 0.80 -2.81
CA PHE A 162 4.92 1.75 -1.81
C PHE A 162 5.09 1.21 -0.38
N TYR A 163 4.66 -0.03 -0.10
CA TYR A 163 4.80 -0.61 1.24
C TYR A 163 6.25 -0.95 1.59
N ARG A 164 7.09 -1.27 0.61
CA ARG A 164 8.54 -1.38 0.84
C ARG A 164 9.11 -0.03 1.28
N GLY A 165 8.66 1.06 0.66
CA GLY A 165 9.04 2.43 1.00
C GLY A 165 8.55 2.85 2.38
N VAL A 166 7.27 2.59 2.70
CA VAL A 166 6.70 2.77 4.04
C VAL A 166 7.56 2.08 5.09
N THR A 167 7.86 0.80 4.87
CA THR A 167 8.61 -0.01 5.83
C THR A 167 10.00 0.57 6.07
N GLU A 168 10.69 0.98 5.01
CA GLU A 168 12.01 1.60 5.12
C GLU A 168 11.97 2.97 5.81
N VAL A 169 10.97 3.82 5.52
CA VAL A 169 10.81 5.11 6.19
C VAL A 169 10.56 4.92 7.69
N LEU A 170 9.64 4.04 8.07
CA LEU A 170 9.34 3.78 9.47
C LEU A 170 10.57 3.22 10.21
N ARG A 171 11.31 2.31 9.58
CA ARG A 171 12.58 1.79 10.13
C ARG A 171 13.60 2.90 10.34
N ARG A 172 13.82 3.77 9.35
CA ARG A 172 14.75 4.92 9.45
C ARG A 172 14.36 5.88 10.56
N ARG A 173 13.06 6.17 10.68
CA ARG A 173 12.53 7.05 11.74
C ARG A 173 12.77 6.47 13.12
N ALA A 174 12.49 5.18 13.30
CA ALA A 174 12.72 4.47 14.56
C ALA A 174 14.22 4.46 14.93
N ALA A 175 15.10 4.15 13.97
CA ALA A 175 16.55 4.15 14.17
C ALA A 175 17.09 5.55 14.53
N ALA A 176 16.44 6.62 14.06
CA ALA A 176 16.77 8.00 14.39
C ALA A 176 16.10 8.50 15.70
N GLY A 177 15.40 7.63 16.44
CA GLY A 177 14.70 8.01 17.68
C GLY A 177 13.53 8.98 17.47
N LYS A 178 12.98 9.07 16.26
CA LYS A 178 11.84 9.96 15.99
C LYS A 178 10.55 9.44 16.62
N ALA A 179 9.66 10.37 16.97
CA ALA A 179 8.32 10.05 17.45
C ALA A 179 7.55 9.18 16.43
N ARG A 180 6.69 8.29 16.95
CA ARG A 180 5.85 7.38 16.16
C ARG A 180 4.56 8.07 15.71
N ASN A 181 4.72 9.19 15.04
CA ASN A 181 3.62 10.10 14.70
C ASN A 181 3.23 10.13 13.21
N LEU A 182 3.91 9.32 12.39
CA LEU A 182 3.49 9.01 11.02
C LEU A 182 2.71 7.70 11.03
N VAL A 183 1.41 7.79 10.77
CA VAL A 183 0.51 6.62 10.71
C VAL A 183 0.10 6.39 9.26
N ILE A 184 0.27 5.15 8.76
CA ILE A 184 -0.20 4.76 7.43
C ILE A 184 -1.50 3.99 7.58
N ARG A 185 -2.59 4.52 7.02
CA ARG A 185 -3.93 3.92 7.05
C ARG A 185 -4.39 3.57 5.63
N PRO A 186 -4.41 2.28 5.27
CA PRO A 186 -4.89 1.86 3.95
C PRO A 186 -6.41 2.01 3.85
N ARG A 187 -6.85 2.68 2.79
CA ARG A 187 -8.24 2.81 2.34
C ARG A 187 -8.41 1.96 1.09
N LEU A 188 -9.22 0.91 1.18
CA LEU A 188 -9.44 0.00 0.06
C LEU A 188 -10.64 0.50 -0.74
N PHE A 189 -10.38 0.96 -1.96
CA PHE A 189 -11.43 1.37 -2.89
C PHE A 189 -12.12 0.13 -3.45
N ALA A 190 -13.33 -0.14 -3.00
CA ALA A 190 -14.19 -1.21 -3.50
C ALA A 190 -15.24 -0.57 -4.42
N GLY A 191 -14.85 -0.23 -5.65
CA GLY A 191 -15.76 0.38 -6.62
C GLY A 191 -16.95 -0.54 -6.92
N GLU A 192 -18.13 -0.16 -6.44
CA GLU A 192 -19.40 -0.37 -7.12
C GLU A 192 -20.06 1.00 -7.16
N ALA A 193 -19.72 1.82 -8.16
CA ALA A 193 -20.56 2.97 -8.44
C ALA A 193 -21.91 2.42 -8.91
N THR A 194 -22.95 2.57 -8.09
CA THR A 194 -24.30 2.56 -8.63
C THR A 194 -24.34 3.73 -9.61
N HIS A 195 -24.29 3.45 -10.91
CA HIS A 195 -24.47 4.43 -11.98
C HIS A 195 -25.91 4.98 -12.02
N GLU A 196 -26.56 5.15 -10.87
CA GLU A 196 -27.85 5.79 -10.79
C GLU A 196 -27.64 7.30 -10.89
N ASN A 197 -27.86 7.80 -12.11
CA ASN A 197 -28.11 9.19 -12.44
C ASN A 197 -26.92 10.15 -12.29
N LEU A 198 -25.91 9.98 -13.14
CA LEU A 198 -25.05 11.09 -13.57
C LEU A 198 -25.92 12.09 -14.37
N THR A 199 -26.56 13.05 -13.70
CA THR A 199 -27.24 14.16 -14.38
C THR A 199 -26.22 15.22 -14.83
N PRO A 200 -26.53 16.06 -15.84
CA PRO A 200 -25.56 17.02 -16.42
C PRO A 200 -25.04 18.10 -15.44
N GLY A 201 -25.65 18.24 -14.26
CA GLY A 201 -25.17 19.12 -13.20
C GLY A 201 -24.00 18.50 -12.43
N SER A 202 -22.79 18.58 -12.99
CA SER A 202 -21.48 18.24 -12.37
C SER A 202 -21.50 17.14 -11.29
N PRO A 203 -21.64 15.86 -11.69
CA PRO A 203 -21.72 14.72 -10.77
C PRO A 203 -20.38 14.30 -10.14
N GLY A 204 -19.26 14.90 -10.54
CA GLY A 204 -17.89 14.58 -10.08
C GLY A 204 -17.56 14.91 -8.63
N ALA A 205 -18.41 15.67 -7.94
CA ALA A 205 -18.03 16.35 -6.69
C ALA A 205 -18.75 15.84 -5.43
N ASN A 206 -19.60 14.81 -5.50
CA ASN A 206 -20.23 14.25 -4.30
C ASN A 206 -19.47 13.01 -3.83
N PRO A 207 -18.69 13.07 -2.72
CA PRO A 207 -17.95 11.93 -2.21
C PRO A 207 -18.85 10.71 -1.92
N GLY A 208 -20.12 10.94 -1.57
CA GLY A 208 -21.08 9.86 -1.31
C GLY A 208 -21.39 8.97 -2.53
N ASN A 209 -21.17 9.47 -3.75
CA ASN A 209 -21.38 8.71 -4.99
C ASN A 209 -20.21 7.78 -5.35
N TYR A 210 -19.06 7.95 -4.68
CA TYR A 210 -17.82 7.26 -5.00
C TYR A 210 -17.31 6.36 -3.87
N ILE A 211 -17.85 6.48 -2.65
CA ILE A 211 -17.26 5.85 -1.47
C ILE A 211 -17.99 4.57 -1.10
N ARG A 212 -17.40 3.43 -1.49
CA ARG A 212 -17.29 2.24 -0.63
C ARG A 212 -15.81 2.03 -0.30
N CYS A 213 -15.35 2.70 0.74
CA CYS A 213 -14.01 2.47 1.29
C CYS A 213 -14.12 1.66 2.57
N ILE A 214 -13.47 0.50 2.59
CA ILE A 214 -13.40 -0.33 3.80
C ILE A 214 -12.16 0.09 4.58
N ASP A 215 -12.38 0.50 5.83
CA ASP A 215 -11.29 0.75 6.78
C ASP A 215 -10.55 -0.54 7.08
N TRP A 216 -9.23 -0.50 6.93
CA TRP A 216 -8.40 -1.59 7.37
C TRP A 216 -8.12 -1.44 8.87
N ARG A 217 -8.77 -2.27 9.68
CA ARG A 217 -8.50 -2.41 11.11
C ARG A 217 -7.30 -3.33 11.33
#